data_AF-A0A1H1ZI23-F1
#
_entry.id   AF-A0A1H1ZI23-F1
#
_cell.length_a   1.000
_cell.length_b   1.000
_cell.length_c   1.000
_cell.angle_alpha   90.00
_cell.angle_beta   90.00
_cell.angle_gamma   90.00
#
_symmetry.space_group_name_H-M   'P 1'
#
loop_
_entity.id
_entity.type
_entity.pdbx_description
1 polymer ?
#
loop_
_entity_poly.entity_id
_entity_poly.type
_entity_poly.pdbx_seq_one_letter_code
_entity_poly.pdbx_strand_id
1 'polypeptide(L)'
;MRKKQGWILGLTMVMMVSSLAIFPPSPASADFIASTNRNWMEQVNAVNPNFANTPLRNVILPGTHDSGTGVFDDAGFDESLAPDLINTSQIYQYVIPTGPVKSQSRTQDYNVGEQLNAGIRYLDLRVGPNQYFSGTSFQNQETTLRTMHGLYGEYMESILQSTKNFLDANPKEIVVLDFQHFYSMTNTSYTHLKDRIQYYLGDKLVPKSYGINTKLSTLWNENKRVIVYYGTHNYWSGATTKASGAVPSQFTNEPWVWDRNAAMRSAWMNESSAGNLKPKLETEVNAAASYPNQLHVVQNVVTPSVGTSVASIAASANALAMNGLQSDWPSKGVNVIMLDFFNYNDIVNVIKRLNMKEKDSSNTEYGVYVYEHPNYQGKMNRFLGDTDDITGFVLGNDTASSVKIVGPYKVELFADPNYSGTKTVLTSSIADLSTLGQDNVLTSLRVDKAGSNDGVYVYENINYTGKRTRLIADEPNMALTYVGDDKASSIEIVGNYTVQVFEHPNFQGNSYQYNVNGSASLGGWGDTISSIKVTSTTNANGVFLYQHSNYEGSFVQLTSDVPDMGTTILGHDQVSSIRIAGPYKAVVYENGNYQGNSITYTSSNSSLGGWNDKASSIKVLPA
;
A
#
# COMPACT_ATOMS: atom_id res chain seq x y z
N MET A 1 -40.59 39.59 35.70
CA MET A 1 -41.92 38.98 35.45
C MET A 1 -41.67 37.56 34.97
N ARG A 2 -41.87 36.53 35.82
CA ARG A 2 -43.09 35.64 35.89
C ARG A 2 -43.26 34.85 34.57
N LYS A 3 -43.23 33.51 34.48
CA LYS A 3 -43.42 32.32 35.38
C LYS A 3 -42.71 31.10 34.71
N LYS A 4 -41.99 30.20 35.41
CA LYS A 4 -42.42 28.98 36.18
C LYS A 4 -43.30 28.03 35.32
N GLN A 5 -43.12 26.70 35.21
CA GLN A 5 -42.83 25.58 36.14
C GLN A 5 -42.30 24.37 35.31
N GLY A 6 -41.66 23.31 35.81
CA GLY A 6 -41.50 22.80 37.17
C GLY A 6 -40.49 21.63 37.23
N TRP A 7 -40.05 21.34 38.46
CA TRP A 7 -39.17 20.24 38.88
C TRP A 7 -40.00 18.99 39.23
N ILE A 8 -39.39 17.78 39.18
CA ILE A 8 -39.30 16.80 40.31
C ILE A 8 -38.69 15.44 39.86
N LEU A 9 -37.56 15.12 40.50
CA LEU A 9 -37.03 13.85 41.07
C LEU A 9 -37.07 12.50 40.30
N GLY A 10 -35.92 11.82 40.31
CA GLY A 10 -35.85 10.35 40.24
C GLY A 10 -34.46 9.79 39.90
N LEU A 11 -33.58 9.69 40.90
CA LEU A 11 -32.35 8.87 40.84
C LEU A 11 -32.70 7.40 40.57
N THR A 12 -32.03 6.77 39.61
CA THR A 12 -31.59 5.37 39.77
C THR A 12 -30.31 5.10 38.97
N MET A 13 -29.24 4.88 39.72
CA MET A 13 -27.97 4.33 39.28
C MET A 13 -28.20 2.88 38.85
N VAL A 14 -27.93 2.56 37.58
CA VAL A 14 -27.76 1.16 37.13
C VAL A 14 -26.43 1.10 36.40
N MET A 15 -25.50 0.39 37.04
CA MET A 15 -24.26 -0.09 36.41
C MET A 15 -24.65 -0.97 35.22
N MET A 16 -24.31 -0.56 34.00
CA MET A 16 -24.09 -1.53 32.93
C MET A 16 -22.60 -1.81 32.88
N VAL A 17 -22.25 -2.96 33.45
CA VAL A 17 -21.04 -3.68 33.15
C VAL A 17 -21.12 -4.02 31.66
N SER A 18 -20.40 -3.30 30.81
CA SER A 18 -20.09 -3.80 29.47
C SER A 18 -19.18 -5.00 29.65
N SER A 19 -19.75 -6.20 29.53
CA SER A 19 -19.00 -7.40 29.24
C SER A 19 -18.31 -7.20 27.89
N LEU A 20 -17.11 -6.62 27.91
CA LEU A 20 -16.13 -6.77 26.86
C LEU A 20 -15.83 -8.28 26.77
N ALA A 21 -16.50 -8.94 25.84
CA ALA A 21 -15.99 -10.20 25.33
C ALA A 21 -14.66 -9.85 24.66
N ILE A 22 -13.56 -9.97 25.42
CA ILE A 22 -12.22 -10.04 24.87
C ILE A 22 -12.17 -11.38 24.15
N PHE A 23 -12.56 -11.37 22.87
CA PHE A 23 -12.12 -12.42 21.98
C PHE A 23 -10.60 -12.25 21.89
N PRO A 24 -9.80 -13.27 22.26
CA PRO A 24 -8.39 -13.23 21.90
C PRO A 24 -8.32 -13.01 20.39
N PRO A 25 -7.50 -12.08 19.88
CA PRO A 25 -7.26 -12.03 18.45
C PRO A 25 -6.81 -13.43 18.03
N SER A 26 -7.59 -14.06 17.15
CA SER A 26 -7.11 -15.20 16.39
C SER A 26 -5.74 -14.80 15.83
N PRO A 27 -4.71 -15.66 15.89
CA PRO A 27 -3.42 -15.34 15.30
C PRO A 27 -3.67 -14.88 13.87
N ALA A 28 -3.35 -13.60 13.60
CA ALA A 28 -3.55 -13.02 12.29
C ALA A 28 -2.74 -13.86 11.30
N SER A 29 -3.40 -14.55 10.37
CA SER A 29 -2.74 -14.94 9.14
C SER A 29 -2.36 -13.63 8.47
N ALA A 30 -1.06 -13.29 8.49
CA ALA A 30 -0.58 -12.09 7.83
C ALA A 30 -0.74 -12.29 6.33
N ASP A 31 -1.86 -11.80 5.83
CA ASP A 31 -2.21 -11.82 4.44
C ASP A 31 -1.83 -10.53 3.72
N PHE A 32 -1.91 -10.64 2.41
CA PHE A 32 -1.66 -9.69 1.32
C PHE A 32 -2.68 -8.54 1.32
N ILE A 33 -2.90 -7.87 2.46
CA ILE A 33 -4.00 -6.90 2.64
C ILE A 33 -3.46 -5.46 2.57
N ALA A 34 -3.89 -4.68 1.57
CA ALA A 34 -3.51 -3.27 1.43
C ALA A 34 -4.01 -2.39 2.59
N SER A 35 -5.20 -2.65 3.13
CA SER A 35 -5.76 -1.94 4.29
C SER A 35 -4.99 -2.15 5.61
N THR A 36 -3.83 -2.83 5.57
CA THR A 36 -3.00 -3.13 6.73
C THR A 36 -1.52 -2.78 6.60
N ASN A 37 -1.06 -2.20 5.50
CA ASN A 37 0.36 -1.84 5.39
C ASN A 37 0.77 -0.73 6.38
N ARG A 38 -0.19 0.01 6.94
CA ARG A 38 0.04 1.00 8.00
C ARG A 38 0.72 0.43 9.25
N ASN A 39 0.55 -0.86 9.56
CA ASN A 39 1.17 -1.51 10.74
C ASN A 39 1.94 -2.79 10.38
N TRP A 40 2.59 -2.82 9.21
CA TRP A 40 3.22 -4.03 8.72
C TRP A 40 4.33 -4.56 9.66
N MET A 41 5.08 -3.71 10.39
CA MET A 41 6.11 -4.20 11.32
C MET A 41 5.48 -4.97 12.48
N GLU A 42 4.35 -4.50 13.00
CA GLU A 42 3.56 -5.25 13.99
C GLU A 42 3.10 -6.61 13.46
N GLN A 43 2.59 -6.64 12.22
CA GLN A 43 2.10 -7.86 11.59
C GLN A 43 3.23 -8.86 11.35
N VAL A 44 4.38 -8.39 10.88
CA VAL A 44 5.58 -9.23 10.74
C VAL A 44 5.98 -9.80 12.10
N ASN A 45 5.94 -9.00 13.17
CA ASN A 45 6.24 -9.48 14.52
C ASN A 45 5.25 -10.54 15.03
N ALA A 46 3.97 -10.46 14.63
CA ALA A 46 2.97 -11.45 15.00
C ALA A 46 3.24 -12.82 14.35
N VAL A 47 3.79 -12.84 13.13
CA VAL A 47 4.14 -14.07 12.41
C VAL A 47 5.52 -14.59 12.81
N ASN A 48 6.49 -13.69 12.93
CA ASN A 48 7.86 -14.00 13.32
C ASN A 48 8.20 -13.26 14.62
N PRO A 49 8.02 -13.89 15.80
CA PRO A 49 8.38 -13.28 17.08
C PRO A 49 9.87 -12.93 17.21
N ASN A 50 10.75 -13.52 16.39
CA ASN A 50 12.17 -13.13 16.35
C ASN A 50 12.40 -11.80 15.62
N PHE A 51 11.39 -11.26 14.92
CA PHE A 51 11.48 -9.94 14.30
C PHE A 51 11.77 -8.85 15.34
N ALA A 52 11.11 -8.88 16.51
CA ALA A 52 11.43 -7.99 17.62
C ALA A 52 12.91 -8.05 18.08
N ASN A 53 13.61 -9.16 17.84
CA ASN A 53 15.02 -9.33 18.15
C ASN A 53 15.96 -8.93 17.00
N THR A 54 15.42 -8.55 15.85
CA THR A 54 16.18 -8.11 14.69
C THR A 54 16.78 -6.72 14.97
N PRO A 55 18.10 -6.53 14.79
CA PRO A 55 18.71 -5.19 14.80
C PRO A 55 18.13 -4.32 13.68
N LEU A 56 18.01 -3.01 13.90
CA LEU A 56 17.51 -2.05 12.90
C LEU A 56 18.21 -2.22 11.53
N ARG A 57 19.54 -2.37 11.52
CA ARG A 57 20.35 -2.64 10.32
C ARG A 57 20.04 -3.95 9.57
N ASN A 58 19.15 -4.79 10.06
CA ASN A 58 18.79 -6.05 9.42
C ASN A 58 17.30 -6.08 9.03
N VAL A 59 16.61 -4.95 9.18
CA VAL A 59 15.26 -4.71 8.72
C VAL A 59 15.35 -4.04 7.36
N ILE A 60 14.62 -4.58 6.39
CA ILE A 60 14.47 -3.95 5.08
C ILE A 60 13.29 -2.98 5.16
N LEU A 61 13.46 -1.74 4.71
CA LEU A 61 12.49 -0.66 4.80
C LEU A 61 12.15 -0.12 3.41
N PRO A 62 10.86 0.04 3.06
CA PRO A 62 10.47 0.81 1.90
C PRO A 62 10.68 2.31 2.18
N GLY A 63 11.27 3.01 1.21
CA GLY A 63 11.54 4.44 1.27
C GLY A 63 11.10 5.18 0.01
N THR A 64 10.89 6.48 0.14
CA THR A 64 10.51 7.37 -0.98
C THR A 64 11.53 8.48 -1.15
N HIS A 65 11.85 8.79 -2.41
CA HIS A 65 12.70 9.91 -2.81
C HIS A 65 11.87 11.19 -2.92
N ASP A 66 12.43 12.31 -2.45
CA ASP A 66 11.75 13.62 -2.41
C ASP A 66 10.31 13.51 -1.89
N SER A 67 10.15 12.89 -0.71
CA SER A 67 8.86 12.39 -0.22
C SER A 67 7.76 13.45 -0.16
N GLY A 68 8.10 14.72 0.01
CA GLY A 68 7.12 15.81 0.12
C GLY A 68 6.59 16.36 -1.20
N THR A 69 6.81 15.71 -2.35
CA THR A 69 6.34 16.20 -3.67
C THR A 69 4.94 15.71 -4.05
N GLY A 70 4.34 14.80 -3.27
CA GLY A 70 3.02 14.24 -3.60
C GLY A 70 1.86 15.22 -3.60
N VAL A 71 2.04 16.41 -3.03
CA VAL A 71 1.02 17.47 -2.98
C VAL A 71 0.91 18.29 -4.28
N PHE A 72 1.73 18.00 -5.29
CA PHE A 72 1.82 18.84 -6.50
C PHE A 72 0.52 18.89 -7.31
N ASP A 73 -0.34 17.87 -7.21
CA ASP A 73 -1.64 17.82 -7.89
C ASP A 73 -2.83 18.20 -6.99
N ASP A 74 -2.57 18.61 -5.74
CA ASP A 74 -3.61 19.01 -4.82
C ASP A 74 -4.32 20.28 -5.29
N ALA A 75 -5.63 20.36 -5.02
CA ALA A 75 -6.40 21.57 -5.28
C ALA A 75 -5.83 22.76 -4.48
N GLY A 76 -5.47 23.84 -5.18
CA GLY A 76 -4.86 25.01 -4.55
C GLY A 76 -3.38 24.87 -4.25
N PHE A 77 -2.70 23.88 -4.85
CA PHE A 77 -1.25 23.73 -4.79
C PHE A 77 -0.52 25.02 -5.20
N ASP A 78 0.55 25.33 -4.45
CA ASP A 78 1.43 26.45 -4.74
C ASP A 78 2.45 26.06 -5.81
N GLU A 79 2.19 26.47 -7.05
CA GLU A 79 3.09 26.24 -8.19
C GLU A 79 4.32 27.16 -8.22
N SER A 80 4.59 27.93 -7.15
CA SER A 80 5.78 28.79 -7.11
C SER A 80 7.07 27.97 -7.15
N LEU A 81 8.05 28.46 -7.92
CA LEU A 81 9.36 27.82 -8.00
C LEU A 81 10.08 27.96 -6.66
N ALA A 82 10.73 26.89 -6.23
CA ALA A 82 11.40 26.83 -4.94
C ALA A 82 12.90 27.24 -5.02
N PRO A 83 13.52 27.54 -3.86
CA PRO A 83 14.91 28.02 -3.77
C PRO A 83 15.98 27.03 -4.26
N ASP A 84 15.63 25.75 -4.38
CA ASP A 84 16.49 24.70 -4.93
C ASP A 84 16.60 24.75 -6.46
N LEU A 85 15.69 25.46 -7.13
CA LEU A 85 15.75 25.73 -8.57
C LEU A 85 16.18 27.17 -8.89
N ILE A 86 15.59 28.17 -8.22
CA ILE A 86 15.89 29.59 -8.46
C ILE A 86 16.06 30.39 -7.17
N ASN A 87 17.01 31.33 -7.16
CA ASN A 87 17.36 32.04 -5.92
C ASN A 87 17.79 33.51 -6.07
N THR A 88 17.86 34.06 -7.29
CA THR A 88 18.60 35.33 -7.54
C THR A 88 17.78 36.41 -8.24
N SER A 89 16.69 36.09 -8.94
CA SER A 89 15.86 37.09 -9.61
C SER A 89 14.39 36.70 -9.67
N GLN A 90 13.51 37.65 -9.32
CA GLN A 90 12.05 37.51 -9.45
C GLN A 90 11.63 37.20 -10.88
N ILE A 91 12.40 37.66 -11.87
CA ILE A 91 12.05 37.48 -13.29
C ILE A 91 11.88 36.00 -13.62
N TYR A 92 12.64 35.10 -12.97
CA TYR A 92 12.55 33.66 -13.20
C TYR A 92 11.23 33.05 -12.77
N GLN A 93 10.56 33.60 -11.74
CA GLN A 93 9.20 33.19 -11.38
C GLN A 93 8.19 33.47 -12.50
N TYR A 94 8.49 34.39 -13.42
CA TYR A 94 7.61 34.76 -14.53
C TYR A 94 8.00 34.16 -15.88
N VAL A 95 9.25 33.69 -16.05
CA VAL A 95 9.75 33.20 -17.34
C VAL A 95 9.98 31.69 -17.39
N ILE A 96 10.05 31.01 -16.24
CA ILE A 96 10.16 29.55 -16.20
C ILE A 96 8.75 28.97 -16.12
N PRO A 97 8.33 28.15 -17.10
CA PRO A 97 7.02 27.51 -17.06
C PRO A 97 6.99 26.45 -15.95
N THR A 98 6.04 26.55 -15.03
CA THR A 98 5.91 25.67 -13.84
C THR A 98 5.45 24.26 -14.20
N GLY A 99 4.63 24.09 -15.24
CA GLY A 99 4.12 22.78 -15.68
C GLY A 99 5.23 21.76 -16.01
N PRO A 100 6.21 22.10 -16.88
CA PRO A 100 7.38 21.26 -17.09
C PRO A 100 8.17 20.98 -15.82
N VAL A 101 8.43 21.99 -14.97
CA VAL A 101 9.14 21.80 -13.69
C VAL A 101 8.39 20.80 -12.81
N LYS A 102 7.08 20.98 -12.63
CA LYS A 102 6.21 20.06 -11.89
C LYS A 102 6.35 18.63 -12.39
N SER A 103 6.29 18.42 -13.70
CA SER A 103 6.42 17.10 -14.33
C SER A 103 7.78 16.44 -14.09
N GLN A 104 8.84 17.25 -14.02
CA GLN A 104 10.21 16.78 -13.79
C GLN A 104 10.62 16.70 -12.33
N SER A 105 9.81 17.24 -11.42
CA SER A 105 10.12 17.30 -9.99
C SER A 105 9.09 16.60 -9.09
N ARG A 106 7.96 16.14 -9.64
CA ARG A 106 7.04 15.28 -8.90
C ARG A 106 7.61 13.87 -8.85
N THR A 107 7.80 13.34 -7.65
CA THR A 107 8.40 12.02 -7.41
C THR A 107 7.45 11.06 -6.72
N GLN A 108 6.38 11.54 -6.10
CA GLN A 108 5.39 10.70 -5.42
C GLN A 108 3.97 11.10 -5.84
N ASP A 109 3.03 10.16 -5.73
CA ASP A 109 1.59 10.43 -5.93
C ASP A 109 0.87 10.89 -4.65
N TYR A 110 1.49 10.70 -3.48
CA TYR A 110 0.83 10.82 -2.19
C TYR A 110 1.60 11.72 -1.23
N ASN A 111 0.89 12.42 -0.34
CA ASN A 111 1.55 13.18 0.73
C ASN A 111 2.23 12.24 1.74
N VAL A 112 3.07 12.78 2.64
CA VAL A 112 3.84 11.95 3.57
C VAL A 112 2.95 11.13 4.51
N GLY A 113 1.83 11.69 4.97
CA GLY A 113 0.90 10.97 5.83
C GLY A 113 0.31 9.73 5.14
N GLU A 114 -0.07 9.87 3.88
CA GLU A 114 -0.55 8.78 3.03
C GLU A 114 0.54 7.75 2.76
N GLN A 115 1.77 8.18 2.43
CA GLN A 115 2.91 7.28 2.24
C GLN A 115 3.15 6.40 3.48
N LEU A 116 3.11 6.98 4.69
CA LEU A 116 3.26 6.23 5.93
C LEU A 116 2.15 5.18 6.11
N ASN A 117 0.89 5.55 5.81
CA ASN A 117 -0.25 4.63 5.87
C ASN A 117 -0.17 3.53 4.80
N ALA A 118 0.41 3.82 3.65
CA ALA A 118 0.67 2.84 2.59
C ALA A 118 1.86 1.91 2.90
N GLY A 119 2.65 2.20 3.94
CA GLY A 119 3.69 1.32 4.47
C GLY A 119 5.13 1.84 4.36
N ILE A 120 5.34 3.05 3.83
CA ILE A 120 6.65 3.71 3.76
C ILE A 120 7.19 4.00 5.17
N ARG A 121 8.49 3.79 5.37
CA ARG A 121 9.16 3.96 6.67
C ARG A 121 10.43 4.79 6.61
N TYR A 122 10.89 5.15 5.41
CA TYR A 122 12.00 6.06 5.18
C TYR A 122 11.55 7.20 4.28
N LEU A 123 11.77 8.43 4.73
CA LEU A 123 11.34 9.64 4.05
C LEU A 123 12.57 10.50 3.73
N ASP A 124 12.80 10.76 2.44
CA ASP A 124 13.80 11.71 1.95
C ASP A 124 13.20 13.13 1.93
N LEU A 125 13.70 13.97 2.84
CA LEU A 125 13.20 15.32 3.07
C LEU A 125 14.24 16.35 2.65
N ARG A 126 13.87 17.22 1.72
CA ARG A 126 14.69 18.37 1.34
C ARG A 126 14.00 19.66 1.71
N VAL A 127 14.54 20.40 2.68
CA VAL A 127 13.79 21.37 3.48
C VAL A 127 14.38 22.77 3.38
N GLY A 128 13.51 23.78 3.33
CA GLY A 128 13.90 25.18 3.42
C GLY A 128 12.72 26.08 3.80
N PRO A 129 12.98 27.36 4.10
CA PRO A 129 11.93 28.32 4.35
C PRO A 129 11.19 28.65 3.05
N ASN A 130 9.88 28.85 3.18
CA ASN A 130 9.11 29.54 2.15
C ASN A 130 9.71 30.93 1.92
N GLN A 131 9.77 31.38 0.68
CA GLN A 131 10.30 32.70 0.34
C GLN A 131 9.21 33.59 -0.25
N TYR A 132 9.31 34.87 0.06
CA TYR A 132 8.48 35.91 -0.54
C TYR A 132 9.36 37.03 -1.06
N PHE A 133 8.77 37.89 -1.87
CA PHE A 133 9.48 38.98 -2.49
C PHE A 133 9.33 40.28 -1.70
N SER A 134 10.46 40.95 -1.47
CA SER A 134 10.48 42.30 -0.91
C SER A 134 11.42 43.17 -1.74
N GLY A 135 10.86 44.11 -2.50
CA GLY A 135 11.63 45.02 -3.35
C GLY A 135 12.15 44.34 -4.62
N THR A 136 13.43 43.95 -4.65
CA THR A 136 14.04 43.17 -5.75
C THR A 136 14.67 41.86 -5.26
N SER A 137 14.49 41.51 -3.99
CA SER A 137 15.19 40.42 -3.32
C SER A 137 14.24 39.42 -2.67
N PHE A 138 14.63 38.15 -2.67
CA PHE A 138 13.97 37.10 -1.90
C PHE A 138 14.23 37.28 -0.41
N GLN A 139 13.17 37.13 0.38
CA GLN A 139 13.21 37.10 1.84
C GLN A 139 12.63 35.77 2.32
N ASN A 140 13.25 35.21 3.37
CA ASN A 140 12.79 33.98 3.99
C ASN A 140 11.64 34.24 4.96
N GLN A 141 10.62 33.39 4.91
CA GLN A 141 9.69 33.17 6.02
C GLN A 141 10.31 32.10 6.92
N GLU A 142 11.16 32.53 7.85
CA GLU A 142 12.00 31.64 8.67
C GLU A 142 11.23 30.59 9.50
N THR A 143 9.93 30.78 9.73
CA THR A 143 9.07 29.86 10.49
C THR A 143 8.02 29.17 9.63
N THR A 144 8.15 29.23 8.31
CA THR A 144 7.27 28.54 7.37
C THR A 144 8.12 27.60 6.54
N LEU A 145 8.42 26.41 7.07
CA LEU A 145 9.28 25.45 6.40
C LEU A 145 8.47 24.49 5.53
N ARG A 146 8.98 24.22 4.33
CA ARG A 146 8.39 23.30 3.36
C ARG A 146 9.47 22.39 2.80
N THR A 147 9.06 21.21 2.35
CA THR A 147 9.93 20.44 1.45
C THR A 147 10.01 21.14 0.09
N MET A 148 10.98 20.79 -0.73
CA MET A 148 11.08 21.30 -2.10
C MET A 148 11.82 20.36 -3.03
N HIS A 149 11.36 20.36 -4.27
CA HIS A 149 12.07 19.84 -5.41
C HIS A 149 11.54 20.59 -6.64
N GLY A 150 12.28 21.58 -7.16
CA GLY A 150 11.84 22.47 -8.24
C GLY A 150 10.76 23.49 -7.84
N LEU A 151 9.73 23.01 -7.15
CA LEU A 151 8.59 23.70 -6.58
C LEU A 151 8.52 23.43 -5.08
N TYR A 152 7.74 24.24 -4.35
CA TYR A 152 7.51 23.97 -2.94
C TYR A 152 6.60 22.77 -2.75
N GLY A 153 7.03 21.81 -1.94
CA GLY A 153 6.24 20.65 -1.53
C GLY A 153 5.44 20.88 -0.26
N GLU A 154 5.20 19.77 0.45
CA GLU A 154 4.43 19.71 1.68
C GLU A 154 5.05 20.54 2.82
N TYR A 155 4.19 21.11 3.67
CA TYR A 155 4.62 21.83 4.87
C TYR A 155 5.26 20.90 5.88
N MET A 156 6.36 21.33 6.49
CA MET A 156 7.07 20.54 7.49
C MET A 156 6.23 20.32 8.76
N GLU A 157 5.38 21.28 9.11
CA GLU A 157 4.37 21.11 10.17
C GLU A 157 3.42 19.94 9.88
N SER A 158 2.91 19.85 8.65
CA SER A 158 2.02 18.76 8.22
C SER A 158 2.73 17.40 8.27
N ILE A 159 3.96 17.33 7.75
CA ILE A 159 4.79 16.11 7.78
C ILE A 159 5.02 15.61 9.20
N LEU A 160 5.43 16.50 10.12
CA LEU A 160 5.72 16.14 11.51
C LEU A 160 4.45 15.74 12.27
N GLN A 161 3.35 16.48 12.07
CA GLN A 161 2.05 16.17 12.67
C GLN A 161 1.49 14.83 12.17
N SER A 162 1.56 14.57 10.86
CA SER A 162 1.15 13.30 10.25
C SER A 162 2.01 12.14 10.74
N THR A 163 3.33 12.33 10.85
CA THR A 163 4.24 11.32 11.42
C THR A 163 3.89 11.00 12.87
N LYS A 164 3.59 12.02 13.68
CA LYS A 164 3.15 11.84 15.07
C LYS A 164 1.86 11.02 15.13
N ASN A 165 0.83 11.44 14.38
CA ASN A 165 -0.47 10.79 14.36
C ASN A 165 -0.36 9.32 13.92
N PHE A 166 0.44 9.06 12.88
CA PHE A 166 0.74 7.72 12.41
C PHE A 166 1.38 6.86 13.50
N LEU A 167 2.41 7.36 14.19
CA LEU A 167 3.09 6.61 15.24
C LEU A 167 2.26 6.44 16.52
N ASP A 168 1.36 7.37 16.82
CA ASP A 168 0.42 7.21 17.94
C ASP A 168 -0.61 6.11 17.63
N ALA A 169 -1.06 6.00 16.38
CA ALA A 169 -1.97 4.94 15.94
C ALA A 169 -1.29 3.58 15.75
N ASN A 170 0.02 3.54 15.47
CA ASN A 170 0.76 2.32 15.13
C ASN A 170 2.02 2.16 16.03
N PRO A 171 1.89 1.58 17.24
CA PRO A 171 2.92 1.63 18.28
C PRO A 171 4.20 0.83 18.00
N LYS A 172 4.17 -0.13 17.06
CA LYS A 172 5.36 -0.94 16.68
C LYS A 172 5.98 -0.52 15.34
N GLU A 173 5.61 0.64 14.81
CA GLU A 173 6.22 1.16 13.59
C GLU A 173 7.39 2.10 13.93
N ILE A 174 8.39 2.14 13.05
CA ILE A 174 9.56 3.03 13.14
C ILE A 174 9.63 3.86 11.87
N VAL A 175 9.86 5.17 12.00
CA VAL A 175 10.00 6.10 10.87
C VAL A 175 11.40 6.70 10.86
N VAL A 176 12.02 6.73 9.69
CA VAL A 176 13.30 7.40 9.43
C VAL A 176 13.01 8.68 8.65
N LEU A 177 13.38 9.82 9.22
CA LEU A 177 13.37 11.13 8.59
C LEU A 177 14.80 11.46 8.15
N ASP A 178 15.10 11.30 6.86
CA ASP A 178 16.38 11.69 6.26
C ASP A 178 16.28 13.12 5.74
N PHE A 179 16.82 14.10 6.47
CA PHE A 179 16.95 15.46 5.97
C PHE A 179 18.16 15.52 5.04
N GLN A 180 17.98 15.06 3.80
CA GLN A 180 19.05 14.91 2.83
C GLN A 180 19.64 16.26 2.43
N HIS A 181 18.80 17.28 2.22
CA HIS A 181 19.26 18.62 1.87
C HIS A 181 18.51 19.73 2.61
N PHE A 182 19.25 20.77 2.96
CA PHE A 182 18.74 22.03 3.48
C PHE A 182 19.01 23.17 2.49
N TYR A 183 17.99 24.00 2.24
CA TYR A 183 18.05 25.12 1.31
C TYR A 183 17.73 26.45 1.99
N SER A 184 18.59 27.45 1.81
CA SER A 184 18.42 28.82 2.33
C SER A 184 18.13 28.92 3.84
N MET A 185 18.51 27.91 4.62
CA MET A 185 18.26 27.86 6.06
C MET A 185 19.18 28.83 6.81
N THR A 186 18.61 29.58 7.76
CA THR A 186 19.39 30.38 8.72
C THR A 186 19.32 29.75 10.12
N ASN A 187 20.06 30.30 11.09
CA ASN A 187 19.93 29.88 12.49
C ASN A 187 18.49 29.98 13.00
N THR A 188 17.70 30.95 12.54
CA THR A 188 16.29 31.08 12.92
C THR A 188 15.47 29.92 12.36
N SER A 189 15.59 29.63 11.07
CA SER A 189 14.94 28.47 10.44
C SER A 189 15.35 27.14 11.08
N TYR A 190 16.63 26.93 11.36
CA TYR A 190 17.09 25.70 12.03
C TYR A 190 16.56 25.58 13.46
N THR A 191 16.51 26.69 14.21
CA THR A 191 15.93 26.70 15.56
C THR A 191 14.45 26.33 15.49
N HIS A 192 13.72 26.94 14.57
CA HIS A 192 12.31 26.61 14.35
C HIS A 192 12.13 25.12 14.01
N LEU A 193 12.88 24.58 13.03
CA LEU A 193 12.81 23.16 12.67
C LEU A 193 13.05 22.24 13.87
N LYS A 194 14.12 22.51 14.64
CA LYS A 194 14.45 21.77 15.86
C LYS A 194 13.28 21.78 16.85
N ASP A 195 12.74 22.96 17.16
CA ASP A 195 11.67 23.12 18.13
C ASP A 195 10.40 22.40 17.68
N ARG A 196 10.09 22.39 16.37
CA ARG A 196 8.95 21.66 15.82
C ARG A 196 9.14 20.14 15.84
N ILE A 197 10.32 19.64 15.50
CA ILE A 197 10.64 18.21 15.64
C ILE A 197 10.48 17.77 17.10
N GLN A 198 11.02 18.54 18.04
CA GLN A 198 10.89 18.25 19.47
C GLN A 198 9.44 18.33 19.96
N TYR A 199 8.67 19.31 19.51
CA TYR A 199 7.27 19.48 19.87
C TYR A 199 6.41 18.28 19.45
N TYR A 200 6.54 17.81 18.20
CA TYR A 200 5.70 16.72 17.70
C TYR A 200 6.20 15.33 18.07
N LEU A 201 7.53 15.12 18.05
CA LEU A 201 8.12 13.78 18.06
C LEU A 201 9.05 13.53 19.25
N GLY A 202 9.24 14.50 20.15
CA GLY A 202 10.29 14.49 21.17
C GLY A 202 10.35 13.23 22.05
N ASP A 203 9.21 12.70 22.49
CA ASP A 203 9.13 11.45 23.25
C ASP A 203 9.57 10.24 22.41
N LYS A 204 9.37 10.31 21.09
CA LYS A 204 9.64 9.25 20.11
C LYS A 204 11.01 9.30 19.45
N LEU A 205 11.75 10.40 19.55
CA LEU A 205 13.06 10.54 18.95
C LEU A 205 14.05 9.53 19.51
N VAL A 206 14.70 8.76 18.64
CA VAL A 206 15.74 7.78 18.96
C VAL A 206 17.08 8.50 19.17
N PRO A 207 17.65 8.49 20.38
CA PRO A 207 18.97 9.06 20.63
C PRO A 207 20.07 8.37 19.82
N LYS A 208 21.08 9.13 19.38
CA LYS A 208 22.21 8.60 18.59
C LYS A 208 23.06 7.56 19.34
N SER A 209 22.90 7.46 20.67
CA SER A 209 23.54 6.43 21.51
C SER A 209 23.01 5.01 21.28
N TYR A 210 21.84 4.83 20.66
CA TYR A 210 21.27 3.51 20.39
C TYR A 210 22.02 2.84 19.22
N GLY A 211 22.29 3.59 18.15
CA GLY A 211 23.00 3.08 16.98
C GLY A 211 22.23 2.01 16.18
N ILE A 212 22.70 1.73 14.96
CA ILE A 212 21.99 0.85 14.00
C ILE A 212 21.88 -0.63 14.42
N ASN A 213 22.62 -1.05 15.45
CA ASN A 213 22.58 -2.41 15.99
C ASN A 213 21.51 -2.61 17.07
N THR A 214 20.79 -1.54 17.45
CA THR A 214 19.69 -1.65 18.42
C THR A 214 18.58 -2.54 17.88
N LYS A 215 18.04 -3.42 18.74
CA LYS A 215 16.91 -4.30 18.44
C LYS A 215 15.59 -3.53 18.38
N LEU A 216 14.69 -3.97 17.51
CA LEU A 216 13.33 -3.42 17.42
C LEU A 216 12.58 -3.44 18.76
N SER A 217 12.70 -4.52 19.55
CA SER A 217 12.07 -4.63 20.87
C SER A 217 12.47 -3.52 21.82
N THR A 218 13.76 -3.16 21.86
CA THR A 218 14.26 -2.04 22.68
C THR A 218 13.62 -0.74 22.25
N LEU A 219 13.59 -0.46 20.94
CA LEU A 219 12.99 0.74 20.37
C LEU A 219 11.49 0.84 20.69
N TRP A 220 10.74 -0.25 20.53
CA TRP A 220 9.30 -0.28 20.81
C TRP A 220 8.98 -0.15 22.30
N ASN A 221 9.68 -0.89 23.17
CA ASN A 221 9.42 -0.88 24.62
C ASN A 221 9.70 0.48 25.25
N GLU A 222 10.65 1.24 24.71
CA GLU A 222 11.03 2.56 25.20
C GLU A 222 10.35 3.71 24.45
N ASN A 223 9.39 3.39 23.56
CA ASN A 223 8.71 4.34 22.69
C ASN A 223 9.69 5.20 21.87
N LYS A 224 10.87 4.67 21.48
CA LYS A 224 11.87 5.33 20.64
C LYS A 224 11.74 4.85 19.19
N ARG A 225 11.05 5.64 18.35
CA ARG A 225 10.53 5.19 17.05
C ARG A 225 10.74 6.15 15.88
N VAL A 226 11.36 7.31 16.12
CA VAL A 226 11.72 8.27 15.05
C VAL A 226 13.22 8.45 15.00
N ILE A 227 13.83 8.12 13.87
CA ILE A 227 15.26 8.34 13.63
C ILE A 227 15.41 9.55 12.73
N VAL A 228 16.24 10.50 13.12
CA VAL A 228 16.48 11.73 12.34
C VAL A 228 17.93 11.75 11.87
N TYR A 229 18.13 11.81 10.56
CA TYR A 229 19.45 11.93 9.94
C TYR A 229 19.66 13.32 9.34
N TYR A 230 20.77 13.94 9.73
CA TYR A 230 21.47 14.99 8.98
C TYR A 230 22.85 15.23 9.60
N GLY A 231 23.71 15.97 8.91
CA GLY A 231 25.06 16.31 9.33
C GLY A 231 25.53 17.60 8.68
N THR A 232 26.81 17.95 8.92
CA THR A 232 27.36 19.27 8.55
C THR A 232 27.30 19.54 7.04
N HIS A 233 27.27 18.49 6.21
CA HIS A 233 27.31 18.55 4.75
C HIS A 233 25.93 18.42 4.08
N ASN A 234 24.84 18.37 4.85
CA ASN A 234 23.48 18.28 4.29
C ASN A 234 22.94 19.62 3.79
N TYR A 235 23.83 20.51 3.34
CA TYR A 235 23.46 21.73 2.62
C TYR A 235 23.71 21.52 1.13
N TRP A 236 22.96 22.24 0.29
CA TRP A 236 23.18 22.22 -1.14
C TRP A 236 23.76 23.55 -1.64
N SER A 237 24.66 23.46 -2.61
CA SER A 237 25.19 24.60 -3.37
C SER A 237 25.33 24.22 -4.85
N GLY A 238 24.22 24.14 -5.56
CA GLY A 238 24.16 24.06 -7.02
C GLY A 238 24.35 25.42 -7.69
N ALA A 239 24.66 25.41 -9.00
CA ALA A 239 25.06 26.59 -9.79
C ALA A 239 24.05 27.75 -9.77
N THR A 240 22.77 27.47 -9.51
CA THR A 240 21.67 28.47 -9.43
C THR A 240 21.05 28.58 -8.04
N THR A 241 21.67 28.01 -6.99
CA THR A 241 21.09 27.94 -5.64
C THR A 241 21.92 28.71 -4.61
N LYS A 242 21.28 29.24 -3.56
CA LYS A 242 21.97 30.02 -2.54
C LYS A 242 22.48 29.01 -1.53
N ALA A 243 23.80 28.90 -1.40
CA ALA A 243 24.38 27.98 -0.44
C ALA A 243 23.82 28.29 0.96
N SER A 244 23.18 27.31 1.60
CA SER A 244 22.80 27.41 3.02
C SER A 244 24.03 27.49 3.94
N GLY A 245 25.21 27.13 3.42
CA GLY A 245 26.41 26.89 4.20
C GLY A 245 26.29 25.62 5.03
N ALA A 246 27.38 25.20 5.66
CA ALA A 246 27.39 24.03 6.54
C ALA A 246 26.31 24.14 7.62
N VAL A 247 25.64 23.02 7.93
CA VAL A 247 24.66 22.97 9.02
C VAL A 247 25.39 23.33 10.33
N PRO A 248 24.94 24.37 11.08
CA PRO A 248 25.66 24.79 12.27
C PRO A 248 25.73 23.68 13.33
N SER A 249 26.89 23.58 13.98
CA SER A 249 27.20 22.46 14.90
C SER A 249 26.23 22.33 16.07
N GLN A 250 25.64 23.45 16.53
CA GLN A 250 24.60 23.44 17.57
C GLN A 250 23.35 22.64 17.19
N PHE A 251 23.07 22.46 15.89
CA PHE A 251 21.95 21.64 15.41
C PHE A 251 22.40 20.20 15.11
N THR A 252 23.62 19.98 14.61
CA THR A 252 24.14 18.62 14.37
C THR A 252 24.53 17.88 15.67
N ASN A 253 24.81 18.61 16.76
CA ASN A 253 25.25 18.04 18.03
C ASN A 253 24.11 17.57 18.94
N GLU A 254 22.86 17.85 18.59
CA GLU A 254 21.68 17.37 19.32
C GLU A 254 21.78 15.85 19.60
N PRO A 255 21.32 15.36 20.77
CA PRO A 255 21.51 13.97 21.17
C PRO A 255 20.68 12.97 20.34
N TRP A 256 19.69 13.46 19.60
CA TRP A 256 18.77 12.67 18.77
C TRP A 256 19.04 12.80 17.26
N VAL A 257 20.04 13.59 16.87
CA VAL A 257 20.46 13.74 15.47
C VAL A 257 21.57 12.76 15.18
N TRP A 258 21.32 11.87 14.22
CA TRP A 258 22.28 10.90 13.74
C TRP A 258 23.07 11.52 12.59
N ASP A 259 24.40 11.54 12.68
CA ASP A 259 25.23 12.04 11.60
C ASP A 259 25.04 11.17 10.36
N ARG A 260 24.46 11.76 9.32
CA ARG A 260 24.09 11.07 8.09
C ARG A 260 25.30 10.40 7.43
N ASN A 261 26.43 11.09 7.32
CA ASN A 261 27.60 10.56 6.61
C ASN A 261 28.32 9.48 7.41
N ALA A 262 28.29 9.56 8.74
CA ALA A 262 28.90 8.56 9.61
C ALA A 262 28.03 7.31 9.75
N ALA A 263 26.71 7.46 9.87
CA ALA A 263 25.80 6.37 10.23
C ALA A 263 24.96 5.83 9.07
N MET A 264 25.05 6.42 7.87
CA MET A 264 24.29 5.99 6.69
C MET A 264 25.12 6.08 5.41
N ARG A 265 25.00 5.06 4.57
CA ARG A 265 25.48 5.05 3.19
C ARG A 265 24.29 5.24 2.27
N SER A 266 24.32 6.28 1.45
CA SER A 266 23.22 6.64 0.55
C SER A 266 23.82 7.34 -0.66
N ALA A 267 24.26 6.54 -1.65
CA ALA A 267 24.92 7.04 -2.85
C ALA A 267 23.90 7.37 -3.95
N TRP A 268 23.97 8.59 -4.49
CA TRP A 268 23.17 9.00 -5.64
C TRP A 268 23.93 8.67 -6.95
N MET A 269 23.27 7.95 -7.85
CA MET A 269 23.92 7.42 -9.07
C MET A 269 23.94 8.40 -10.24
N ASN A 270 23.02 9.38 -10.23
CA ASN A 270 22.83 10.40 -11.28
C ASN A 270 22.81 9.80 -12.69
N GLU A 271 21.80 8.96 -12.96
CA GLU A 271 21.61 8.29 -14.25
C GLU A 271 20.24 8.55 -14.84
N SER A 272 20.17 8.72 -16.17
CA SER A 272 18.94 9.12 -16.87
C SER A 272 18.09 7.98 -17.41
N SER A 273 18.51 6.73 -17.20
CA SER A 273 17.76 5.54 -17.61
C SER A 273 18.01 4.36 -16.68
N ALA A 274 17.03 3.46 -16.59
CA ALA A 274 17.16 2.22 -15.82
C ALA A 274 18.32 1.34 -16.31
N GLY A 275 18.56 1.27 -17.62
CA GLY A 275 19.66 0.49 -18.20
C GLY A 275 21.04 0.93 -17.69
N ASN A 276 21.28 2.24 -17.60
CA ASN A 276 22.54 2.77 -17.07
C ASN A 276 22.59 2.72 -15.53
N LEU A 277 21.44 2.84 -14.87
CA LEU A 277 21.32 2.78 -13.42
C LEU A 277 21.66 1.39 -12.88
N LYS A 278 21.20 0.31 -13.54
CA LYS A 278 21.37 -1.08 -13.11
C LYS A 278 22.80 -1.46 -12.67
N PRO A 279 23.85 -1.31 -13.51
CA PRO A 279 25.21 -1.72 -13.11
C PRO A 279 25.75 -0.90 -11.92
N LYS A 280 25.33 0.36 -11.77
CA LYS A 280 25.72 1.20 -10.63
C LYS A 280 25.03 0.77 -9.33
N LEU A 281 23.75 0.43 -9.39
CA LEU A 281 23.03 -0.15 -8.26
C LEU A 281 23.63 -1.48 -7.83
N GLU A 282 23.95 -2.37 -8.78
CA GLU A 282 24.61 -3.64 -8.48
C GLU A 282 25.97 -3.43 -7.81
N THR A 283 26.74 -2.44 -8.25
CA THR A 283 28.00 -2.05 -7.60
C THR A 283 27.77 -1.59 -6.15
N GLU A 284 26.78 -0.74 -5.94
CA GLU A 284 26.45 -0.18 -4.62
C GLU A 284 25.96 -1.25 -3.64
N VAL A 285 25.04 -2.10 -4.09
CA VAL A 285 24.51 -3.21 -3.29
C VAL A 285 25.62 -4.19 -2.91
N ASN A 286 26.54 -4.50 -3.83
CA ASN A 286 27.67 -5.37 -3.52
C ASN A 286 28.67 -4.72 -2.54
N ALA A 287 28.72 -3.39 -2.45
CA ALA A 287 29.54 -2.69 -1.48
C ALA A 287 28.93 -2.67 -0.07
N ALA A 288 27.65 -2.99 0.10
CA ALA A 288 26.93 -2.88 1.38
C ALA A 288 27.62 -3.60 2.54
N ALA A 289 28.08 -4.83 2.31
CA ALA A 289 28.78 -5.64 3.31
C ALA A 289 30.09 -5.00 3.81
N SER A 290 30.70 -4.08 3.05
CA SER A 290 31.92 -3.36 3.43
C SER A 290 31.66 -2.20 4.41
N TYR A 291 30.39 -1.84 4.66
CA TYR A 291 30.00 -0.75 5.57
C TYR A 291 29.11 -1.24 6.72
N PRO A 292 29.57 -2.19 7.56
CA PRO A 292 28.73 -2.84 8.58
C PRO A 292 28.26 -1.92 9.72
N ASN A 293 28.83 -0.71 9.80
CA ASN A 293 28.50 0.31 10.80
C ASN A 293 27.57 1.40 10.25
N GLN A 294 27.06 1.25 9.02
CA GLN A 294 26.16 2.20 8.38
C GLN A 294 24.84 1.53 7.99
N LEU A 295 23.75 2.28 8.06
CA LEU A 295 22.50 1.91 7.39
C LEU A 295 22.70 2.05 5.88
N HIS A 296 22.31 1.06 5.08
CA HIS A 296 22.51 1.10 3.63
C HIS A 296 21.23 1.48 2.87
N VAL A 297 21.24 2.63 2.22
CA VAL A 297 20.15 3.15 1.39
C VAL A 297 20.48 2.98 -0.07
N VAL A 298 19.72 2.13 -0.76
CA VAL A 298 19.75 1.99 -2.21
C VAL A 298 18.85 3.06 -2.81
N GLN A 299 19.47 4.09 -3.40
CA GLN A 299 18.74 5.13 -4.14
C GLN A 299 18.38 4.65 -5.54
N ASN A 300 17.29 3.90 -5.68
CA ASN A 300 16.82 3.36 -6.95
C ASN A 300 15.93 4.39 -7.66
N VAL A 301 16.57 5.47 -8.12
CA VAL A 301 15.93 6.60 -8.79
C VAL A 301 16.68 6.97 -10.05
N VAL A 302 15.94 7.45 -11.05
CA VAL A 302 16.48 7.93 -12.32
C VAL A 302 16.32 9.45 -12.38
N THR A 303 17.37 10.13 -12.84
CA THR A 303 17.37 11.59 -13.02
C THR A 303 16.82 11.92 -14.41
N PRO A 304 15.63 12.52 -14.53
CA PRO A 304 15.00 12.71 -15.83
C PRO A 304 15.85 13.63 -16.73
N SER A 305 15.94 13.28 -18.01
CA SER A 305 16.41 14.24 -19.02
C SER A 305 15.41 15.39 -19.12
N VAL A 306 15.88 16.59 -19.51
CA VAL A 306 15.03 17.76 -19.72
C VAL A 306 13.86 17.41 -20.66
N GLY A 307 12.63 17.67 -20.23
CA GLY A 307 11.41 17.36 -20.98
C GLY A 307 10.84 15.96 -20.75
N THR A 308 11.48 15.11 -19.93
CA THR A 308 10.95 13.80 -19.50
C THR A 308 10.38 13.91 -18.09
N SER A 309 9.18 13.38 -17.86
CA SER A 309 8.59 13.34 -16.52
C SER A 309 9.21 12.21 -15.69
N VAL A 310 9.37 12.40 -14.38
CA VAL A 310 9.86 11.33 -13.49
C VAL A 310 8.93 10.12 -13.54
N ALA A 311 7.61 10.36 -13.53
CA ALA A 311 6.60 9.31 -13.61
C ALA A 311 6.77 8.39 -14.83
N SER A 312 7.15 8.94 -16.00
CA SER A 312 7.31 8.16 -17.22
C SER A 312 8.48 7.17 -17.20
N ILE A 313 9.46 7.37 -16.30
CA ILE A 313 10.67 6.55 -16.21
C ILE A 313 10.77 5.76 -14.89
N ALA A 314 9.98 6.13 -13.88
CA ALA A 314 9.99 5.52 -12.56
C ALA A 314 9.66 4.02 -12.60
N ALA A 315 8.67 3.59 -13.39
CA ALA A 315 8.29 2.18 -13.50
C ALA A 315 9.48 1.28 -13.91
N SER A 316 10.28 1.74 -14.89
CA SER A 316 11.46 1.01 -15.35
C SER A 316 12.57 0.91 -14.29
N ALA A 317 12.76 1.96 -13.48
CA ALA A 317 13.69 1.93 -12.36
C ALA A 317 13.16 1.01 -11.24
N ASN A 318 11.88 1.13 -10.91
CA ASN A 318 11.20 0.35 -9.89
C ASN A 318 11.25 -1.17 -10.17
N ALA A 319 11.23 -1.57 -11.44
CA ALA A 319 11.45 -2.96 -11.85
C ALA A 319 12.84 -3.50 -11.44
N LEU A 320 13.89 -2.67 -11.45
CA LEU A 320 15.23 -3.06 -10.99
C LEU A 320 15.24 -3.40 -9.50
N ALA A 321 14.57 -2.58 -8.68
CA ALA A 321 14.44 -2.82 -7.25
C ALA A 321 13.65 -4.11 -6.96
N MET A 322 12.54 -4.34 -7.69
CA MET A 322 11.75 -5.56 -7.55
C MET A 322 12.52 -6.81 -7.93
N ASN A 323 13.31 -6.76 -9.01
CA ASN A 323 14.21 -7.84 -9.38
C ASN A 323 15.27 -8.08 -8.28
N GLY A 324 15.97 -7.03 -7.85
CA GLY A 324 17.03 -7.13 -6.85
C GLY A 324 16.56 -7.72 -5.52
N LEU A 325 15.42 -7.25 -5.01
CA LEU A 325 14.80 -7.75 -3.77
C LEU A 325 14.33 -9.20 -3.87
N GLN A 326 13.88 -9.63 -5.05
CA GLN A 326 13.45 -11.00 -5.32
C GLN A 326 14.58 -11.88 -5.90
N SER A 327 15.82 -11.39 -5.76
CA SER A 327 17.08 -12.05 -6.12
C SER A 327 18.02 -12.10 -4.91
N ASP A 328 19.15 -11.39 -4.96
CA ASP A 328 20.24 -11.50 -3.99
C ASP A 328 20.40 -10.28 -3.07
N TRP A 329 19.77 -9.14 -3.37
CA TRP A 329 19.94 -7.90 -2.58
C TRP A 329 19.70 -8.11 -1.07
N PRO A 330 18.65 -8.82 -0.62
CA PRO A 330 18.41 -9.03 0.81
C PRO A 330 19.57 -9.71 1.53
N SER A 331 20.34 -10.55 0.83
CA SER A 331 21.50 -11.25 1.38
C SER A 331 22.77 -10.38 1.45
N LYS A 332 22.78 -9.25 0.74
CA LYS A 332 23.93 -8.33 0.67
C LYS A 332 23.97 -7.29 1.78
N GLY A 333 22.90 -7.22 2.59
CA GLY A 333 22.81 -6.26 3.69
C GLY A 333 22.26 -4.90 3.29
N VAL A 334 21.43 -4.84 2.24
CA VAL A 334 20.64 -3.63 1.94
C VAL A 334 19.61 -3.38 3.05
N ASN A 335 19.34 -2.11 3.36
CA ASN A 335 18.36 -1.72 4.36
C ASN A 335 17.19 -1.00 3.75
N VAL A 336 17.42 0.16 3.16
CA VAL A 336 16.36 1.01 2.63
C VAL A 336 16.37 0.90 1.13
N ILE A 337 15.18 0.69 0.55
CA ILE A 337 14.96 0.73 -0.89
C ILE A 337 14.16 1.98 -1.19
N MET A 338 14.82 3.00 -1.73
CA MET A 338 14.23 4.29 -2.00
C MET A 338 13.82 4.40 -3.46
N LEU A 339 12.56 4.76 -3.71
CA LEU A 339 11.94 4.80 -5.04
C LEU A 339 11.25 6.14 -5.31
N ASP A 340 11.09 6.45 -6.60
CA ASP A 340 10.03 7.35 -7.08
C ASP A 340 8.75 6.53 -7.31
N PHE A 341 7.58 7.09 -7.03
CA PHE A 341 6.27 6.47 -7.27
C PHE A 341 6.19 5.04 -6.72
N PHE A 342 6.37 4.90 -5.40
CA PHE A 342 6.43 3.58 -4.74
C PHE A 342 5.19 2.70 -5.01
N ASN A 343 4.07 3.30 -5.39
CA ASN A 343 2.79 2.66 -5.72
C ASN A 343 2.74 2.09 -7.15
N TYR A 344 3.81 2.26 -7.94
CA TYR A 344 3.89 1.65 -9.28
C TYR A 344 4.25 0.17 -9.24
N ASN A 345 4.59 -0.39 -8.08
CA ASN A 345 4.86 -1.81 -7.86
C ASN A 345 4.38 -2.29 -6.47
N ASP A 346 4.50 -3.59 -6.19
CA ASP A 346 4.11 -4.22 -4.90
C ASP A 346 5.23 -4.17 -3.82
N ILE A 347 6.09 -3.14 -3.84
CA ILE A 347 7.33 -3.08 -3.06
C ILE A 347 7.11 -3.27 -1.55
N VAL A 348 6.07 -2.65 -0.99
CA VAL A 348 5.80 -2.69 0.46
C VAL A 348 5.49 -4.12 0.91
N ASN A 349 4.66 -4.84 0.14
CA ASN A 349 4.29 -6.20 0.47
C ASN A 349 5.45 -7.18 0.25
N VAL A 350 6.27 -6.98 -0.79
CA VAL A 350 7.51 -7.76 -0.98
C VAL A 350 8.44 -7.57 0.21
N ILE A 351 8.69 -6.32 0.64
CA ILE A 351 9.54 -6.03 1.79
C ILE A 351 8.94 -6.58 3.09
N LYS A 352 7.63 -6.48 3.30
CA LYS A 352 6.92 -7.09 4.42
C LYS A 352 7.20 -8.59 4.51
N ARG A 353 7.05 -9.34 3.40
CA ARG A 353 7.32 -10.79 3.34
C ARG A 353 8.80 -11.13 3.51
N LEU A 354 9.71 -10.33 2.96
CA LEU A 354 11.15 -10.49 3.19
C LEU A 354 11.51 -10.38 4.68
N ASN A 355 10.87 -9.47 5.41
CA ASN A 355 11.10 -9.32 6.85
C ASN A 355 10.45 -10.43 7.70
N MET A 356 9.45 -11.15 7.19
CA MET A 356 8.86 -12.31 7.88
C MET A 356 9.88 -13.44 8.07
N LYS A 357 10.80 -13.65 7.10
CA LYS A 357 11.85 -14.69 7.15
C LYS A 357 11.30 -16.08 7.56
N GLU A 358 10.07 -16.39 7.17
CA GLU A 358 9.46 -17.69 7.42
C GLU A 358 10.24 -18.78 6.67
N LYS A 359 10.33 -19.97 7.28
CA LYS A 359 11.09 -21.10 6.76
C LYS A 359 10.32 -22.41 6.93
N ASP A 360 10.58 -23.35 6.04
CA ASP A 360 10.07 -24.71 6.18
C ASP A 360 10.95 -25.54 7.15
N SER A 361 10.58 -26.81 7.35
CA SER A 361 11.34 -27.73 8.19
C SER A 361 12.75 -28.03 7.66
N SER A 362 13.04 -27.73 6.40
CA SER A 362 14.37 -27.86 5.79
C SER A 362 15.22 -26.58 5.94
N ASN A 363 14.73 -25.57 6.66
CA ASN A 363 15.35 -24.25 6.81
C ASN A 363 15.44 -23.47 5.47
N THR A 364 14.63 -23.84 4.48
CA THR A 364 14.45 -23.08 3.24
C THR A 364 13.44 -21.97 3.47
N GLU A 365 13.75 -20.75 3.05
CA GLU A 365 12.82 -19.62 3.18
C GLU A 365 11.58 -19.81 2.32
N TYR A 366 10.46 -19.29 2.82
CA TYR A 366 9.17 -19.33 2.14
C TYR A 366 9.18 -18.47 0.88
N GLY A 367 8.57 -18.97 -0.19
CA GLY A 367 8.38 -18.26 -1.45
C GLY A 367 8.12 -19.17 -2.64
N VAL A 368 7.91 -18.56 -3.80
CA VAL A 368 7.76 -19.24 -5.08
C VAL A 368 9.07 -19.12 -5.85
N TYR A 369 9.80 -20.21 -5.98
CA TYR A 369 11.08 -20.26 -6.68
C TYR A 369 10.84 -20.74 -8.11
N VAL A 370 11.14 -19.89 -9.10
CA VAL A 370 10.99 -20.23 -10.51
C VAL A 370 12.37 -20.36 -11.14
N TYR A 371 12.54 -21.41 -11.94
CA TYR A 371 13.84 -21.86 -12.43
C TYR A 371 13.87 -21.96 -13.96
N GLU A 372 15.02 -21.61 -14.53
CA GLU A 372 15.30 -21.63 -15.98
C GLU A 372 15.34 -23.05 -16.57
N HIS A 373 15.56 -24.08 -15.75
CA HIS A 373 15.65 -25.46 -16.21
C HIS A 373 14.72 -26.37 -15.40
N PRO A 374 14.35 -27.55 -15.96
CA PRO A 374 13.64 -28.58 -15.21
C PRO A 374 14.40 -29.03 -13.96
N ASN A 375 13.67 -29.61 -13.02
CA ASN A 375 14.16 -30.15 -11.75
C ASN A 375 14.85 -29.11 -10.86
N TYR A 376 14.38 -27.87 -10.90
CA TYR A 376 14.81 -26.77 -10.03
C TYR A 376 16.28 -26.38 -10.23
N GLN A 377 16.71 -26.23 -11.49
CA GLN A 377 18.09 -25.94 -11.88
C GLN A 377 18.18 -24.66 -12.75
N GLY A 378 19.40 -24.21 -13.05
CA GLY A 378 19.65 -23.01 -13.86
C GLY A 378 19.52 -21.72 -13.04
N LYS A 379 19.32 -20.58 -13.71
CA LYS A 379 19.00 -19.31 -13.04
C LYS A 379 17.65 -19.41 -12.32
N MET A 380 17.47 -18.58 -11.29
CA MET A 380 16.25 -18.55 -10.51
C MET A 380 15.93 -17.19 -9.94
N ASN A 381 14.63 -16.96 -9.74
CA ASN A 381 14.11 -15.88 -8.91
C ASN A 381 13.19 -16.45 -7.83
N ARG A 382 13.17 -15.80 -6.66
CA ARG A 382 12.24 -16.10 -5.57
C ARG A 382 11.18 -15.00 -5.54
N PHE A 383 10.00 -15.33 -6.02
CA PHE A 383 8.87 -14.42 -6.02
C PHE A 383 8.11 -14.48 -4.70
N LEU A 384 7.80 -13.29 -4.20
CA LEU A 384 7.07 -13.08 -2.95
C LEU A 384 5.79 -12.28 -3.17
N GLY A 385 5.66 -11.56 -4.28
CA GLY A 385 4.48 -10.76 -4.61
C GLY A 385 4.15 -10.83 -6.08
N ASP A 386 3.07 -10.15 -6.44
CA ASP A 386 2.63 -10.05 -7.83
C ASP A 386 3.72 -9.33 -8.64
N THR A 387 4.03 -9.89 -9.82
CA THR A 387 5.03 -9.37 -10.74
C THR A 387 4.40 -9.31 -12.14
N ASP A 388 4.27 -8.09 -12.65
CA ASP A 388 3.59 -7.74 -13.90
C ASP A 388 4.43 -8.01 -15.15
N ASP A 389 5.75 -8.03 -15.02
CA ASP A 389 6.69 -8.40 -16.09
C ASP A 389 8.01 -8.93 -15.51
N ILE A 390 8.41 -10.15 -15.89
CA ILE A 390 9.67 -10.77 -15.45
C ILE A 390 10.85 -10.54 -16.39
N THR A 391 10.68 -9.82 -17.51
CA THR A 391 11.73 -9.60 -18.52
C THR A 391 13.03 -9.04 -17.93
N GLY A 392 12.91 -8.14 -16.94
CA GLY A 392 14.05 -7.53 -16.26
C GLY A 392 14.72 -8.40 -15.21
N PHE A 393 14.16 -9.56 -14.87
CA PHE A 393 14.59 -10.45 -13.79
C PHE A 393 15.78 -11.33 -14.20
N VAL A 394 16.48 -11.90 -13.21
CA VAL A 394 17.63 -12.81 -13.44
C VAL A 394 17.23 -14.05 -14.25
N LEU A 395 16.03 -14.58 -13.98
CA LEU A 395 15.41 -15.67 -14.71
C LEU A 395 15.19 -15.32 -16.20
N GLY A 396 14.69 -14.11 -16.47
CA GLY A 396 14.34 -13.62 -17.81
C GLY A 396 12.95 -14.05 -18.28
N ASN A 397 12.48 -13.44 -19.37
CA ASN A 397 11.18 -13.74 -19.97
C ASN A 397 11.20 -15.08 -20.71
N ASP A 398 10.09 -15.82 -20.67
CA ASP A 398 9.90 -17.03 -21.47
C ASP A 398 11.01 -18.08 -21.27
N THR A 399 11.59 -18.15 -20.06
CA THR A 399 12.66 -19.12 -19.74
C THR A 399 12.27 -20.11 -18.64
N ALA A 400 11.13 -19.93 -17.98
CA ALA A 400 10.75 -20.76 -16.85
C ALA A 400 10.46 -22.20 -17.30
N SER A 401 11.12 -23.17 -16.66
CA SER A 401 10.93 -24.61 -16.90
C SER A 401 10.57 -25.41 -15.65
N SER A 402 10.74 -24.87 -14.44
CA SER A 402 10.22 -25.50 -13.21
C SER A 402 9.89 -24.49 -12.11
N VAL A 403 8.97 -24.87 -11.21
CA VAL A 403 8.50 -24.03 -10.10
C VAL A 403 8.53 -24.83 -8.80
N LYS A 404 9.29 -24.37 -7.82
CA LYS A 404 9.30 -24.92 -6.47
C LYS A 404 8.54 -23.99 -5.53
N ILE A 405 7.45 -24.49 -4.94
CA ILE A 405 6.66 -23.78 -3.95
C ILE A 405 7.11 -24.20 -2.56
N VAL A 406 7.61 -23.24 -1.76
CA VAL A 406 8.05 -23.46 -0.39
C VAL A 406 7.18 -22.66 0.56
N GLY A 407 6.47 -23.35 1.46
CA GLY A 407 5.50 -22.74 2.35
C GLY A 407 4.09 -22.71 1.74
N PRO A 408 3.13 -22.05 2.41
CA PRO A 408 1.74 -22.04 2.00
C PRO A 408 1.55 -21.01 0.88
N TYR A 409 1.96 -21.31 -0.35
CA TYR A 409 1.70 -20.42 -1.50
C TYR A 409 0.88 -21.10 -2.60
N LYS A 410 0.09 -20.27 -3.27
CA LYS A 410 -0.51 -20.52 -4.58
C LYS A 410 0.13 -19.53 -5.54
N VAL A 411 0.44 -19.97 -6.75
CA VAL A 411 0.92 -19.08 -7.81
C VAL A 411 0.04 -19.20 -9.04
N GLU A 412 -0.25 -18.07 -9.68
CA GLU A 412 -0.84 -18.01 -11.01
C GLU A 412 0.23 -17.53 -11.99
N LEU A 413 0.48 -18.31 -13.01
CA LEU A 413 1.44 -18.05 -14.09
C LEU A 413 0.68 -17.52 -15.31
N PHE A 414 1.22 -16.50 -15.97
CA PHE A 414 0.61 -15.84 -17.11
C PHE A 414 1.59 -15.75 -18.27
N ALA A 415 1.08 -16.03 -19.47
CA ALA A 415 1.89 -16.05 -20.69
C ALA A 415 2.33 -14.65 -21.16
N ASP A 416 1.53 -13.63 -20.84
CA ASP A 416 1.75 -12.26 -21.29
C ASP A 416 1.97 -11.32 -20.08
N PRO A 417 2.48 -10.09 -20.29
CA PRO A 417 2.60 -9.10 -19.22
C PRO A 417 1.24 -8.72 -18.60
N ASN A 418 1.29 -8.04 -17.45
CA ASN A 418 0.12 -7.48 -16.77
C ASN A 418 -0.98 -8.51 -16.44
N TYR A 419 -0.57 -9.76 -16.14
CA TYR A 419 -1.44 -10.84 -15.73
C TYR A 419 -2.47 -11.21 -16.79
N SER A 420 -2.03 -11.26 -18.06
CA SER A 420 -2.86 -11.56 -19.22
C SER A 420 -2.39 -12.82 -19.97
N GLY A 421 -3.12 -13.20 -21.01
CA GLY A 421 -2.82 -14.42 -21.77
C GLY A 421 -3.23 -15.72 -21.08
N THR A 422 -2.59 -16.82 -21.47
CA THR A 422 -2.87 -18.14 -20.90
C THR A 422 -2.49 -18.16 -19.42
N LYS A 423 -3.45 -18.55 -18.56
CA LYS A 423 -3.26 -18.64 -17.11
C LYS A 423 -3.12 -20.09 -16.65
N THR A 424 -2.10 -20.36 -15.84
CA THR A 424 -1.91 -21.65 -15.15
C THR A 424 -1.82 -21.45 -13.65
N VAL A 425 -2.62 -22.19 -12.88
CA VAL A 425 -2.64 -22.11 -11.41
C VAL A 425 -1.89 -23.29 -10.81
N LEU A 426 -0.91 -23.01 -9.95
CA LEU A 426 -0.15 -24.03 -9.24
C LEU A 426 -0.35 -23.89 -7.73
N THR A 427 -0.68 -25.00 -7.09
CA THR A 427 -0.80 -25.13 -5.62
C THR A 427 0.26 -26.06 -5.02
N SER A 428 1.13 -26.61 -5.85
CA SER A 428 2.26 -27.48 -5.47
C SER A 428 3.42 -27.30 -6.45
N SER A 429 4.62 -27.69 -6.04
CA SER A 429 5.81 -27.64 -6.89
C SER A 429 5.66 -28.49 -8.15
N ILE A 430 6.16 -27.98 -9.28
CA ILE A 430 6.20 -28.62 -10.59
C ILE A 430 7.66 -28.71 -11.03
N ALA A 431 8.19 -29.93 -11.13
CA ALA A 431 9.57 -30.16 -11.54
C ALA A 431 9.82 -29.96 -13.04
N ASP A 432 8.78 -30.00 -13.87
CA ASP A 432 8.89 -29.83 -15.32
C ASP A 432 7.59 -29.22 -15.87
N LEU A 433 7.64 -27.95 -16.27
CA LEU A 433 6.48 -27.21 -16.78
C LEU A 433 6.02 -27.69 -18.17
N SER A 434 6.85 -28.43 -18.91
CA SER A 434 6.45 -29.00 -20.20
C SER A 434 5.29 -29.99 -20.03
N THR A 435 5.19 -30.62 -18.86
CA THR A 435 4.08 -31.52 -18.50
C THR A 435 2.72 -30.83 -18.45
N LEU A 436 2.71 -29.50 -18.34
CA LEU A 436 1.52 -28.65 -18.34
C LEU A 436 1.37 -27.86 -19.65
N GLY A 437 2.30 -28.01 -20.60
CA GLY A 437 2.37 -27.17 -21.80
C GLY A 437 2.69 -25.71 -21.49
N GLN A 438 3.46 -25.45 -20.44
CA GLN A 438 3.79 -24.11 -19.92
C GLN A 438 5.30 -23.88 -19.80
N ASP A 439 6.10 -24.64 -20.56
CA ASP A 439 7.54 -24.48 -20.61
C ASP A 439 7.89 -23.25 -21.46
N ASN A 440 8.77 -22.38 -20.95
CA ASN A 440 9.28 -21.22 -21.69
C ASN A 440 8.19 -20.25 -22.18
N VAL A 441 7.14 -20.04 -21.38
CA VAL A 441 6.05 -19.08 -21.70
C VAL A 441 5.78 -18.06 -20.60
N LEU A 442 6.42 -18.16 -19.45
CA LEU A 442 6.09 -17.29 -18.32
C LEU A 442 6.58 -15.85 -18.56
N THR A 443 5.65 -14.89 -18.48
CA THR A 443 5.96 -13.45 -18.56
C THR A 443 5.53 -12.68 -17.31
N SER A 444 4.42 -13.07 -16.66
CA SER A 444 3.97 -12.44 -15.42
C SER A 444 3.39 -13.46 -14.44
N LEU A 445 3.35 -13.14 -13.15
CA LEU A 445 2.82 -14.05 -12.14
C LEU A 445 2.18 -13.34 -10.95
N ARG A 446 1.22 -14.03 -10.33
CA ARG A 446 0.59 -13.64 -9.07
C ARG A 446 0.94 -14.62 -7.97
N VAL A 447 1.30 -14.12 -6.80
CA VAL A 447 1.64 -14.95 -5.64
C VAL A 447 0.61 -14.70 -4.55
N ASP A 448 0.03 -15.77 -4.01
CA ASP A 448 -0.95 -15.73 -2.91
C ASP A 448 -0.52 -16.67 -1.78
N LYS A 449 -0.89 -16.37 -0.53
CA LYS A 449 -0.75 -17.32 0.58
C LYS A 449 -1.88 -18.35 0.54
N ALA A 450 -1.55 -19.62 0.36
CA ALA A 450 -2.51 -20.73 0.32
C ALA A 450 -3.26 -20.86 1.65
N GLY A 451 -4.57 -21.16 1.56
CA GLY A 451 -5.43 -21.35 2.72
C GLY A 451 -6.03 -20.07 3.31
N SER A 452 -5.75 -18.90 2.73
CA SER A 452 -6.29 -17.61 3.14
C SER A 452 -6.66 -16.75 1.93
N ASN A 453 -7.47 -17.33 1.04
CA ASN A 453 -7.91 -16.66 -0.20
C ASN A 453 -9.22 -15.89 -0.02
N ASP A 454 -9.93 -16.10 1.10
CA ASP A 454 -11.22 -15.45 1.36
C ASP A 454 -11.04 -13.93 1.48
N GLY A 455 -11.49 -13.16 0.50
CA GLY A 455 -11.44 -11.71 0.53
C GLY A 455 -12.06 -11.09 -0.70
N VAL A 456 -11.98 -9.77 -0.74
CA VAL A 456 -12.45 -8.95 -1.85
C VAL A 456 -11.24 -8.51 -2.64
N TYR A 457 -11.07 -9.05 -3.83
CA TYR A 457 -10.00 -8.67 -4.74
C TYR A 457 -10.51 -7.58 -5.66
N VAL A 458 -9.88 -6.41 -5.60
CA VAL A 458 -10.14 -5.28 -6.49
C VAL A 458 -9.05 -5.28 -7.55
N TYR A 459 -9.42 -5.05 -8.80
CA TYR A 459 -8.53 -5.12 -9.95
C TYR A 459 -8.58 -3.83 -10.76
N GLU A 460 -7.42 -3.40 -11.24
CA GLU A 460 -7.24 -2.23 -12.10
C GLU A 460 -7.94 -2.38 -13.45
N ASN A 461 -8.00 -3.59 -14.00
CA ASN A 461 -8.62 -3.83 -15.29
C ASN A 461 -9.85 -4.74 -15.17
N ILE A 462 -10.66 -4.78 -16.21
CA ILE A 462 -11.76 -5.74 -16.36
C ILE A 462 -11.23 -7.19 -16.36
N ASN A 463 -12.14 -8.14 -16.15
CA ASN A 463 -11.87 -9.59 -16.18
C ASN A 463 -10.77 -10.03 -15.19
N TYR A 464 -10.64 -9.34 -14.07
CA TYR A 464 -9.71 -9.67 -12.98
C TYR A 464 -8.23 -9.61 -13.40
N THR A 465 -7.90 -8.72 -14.35
CA THR A 465 -6.54 -8.51 -14.87
C THR A 465 -5.94 -7.19 -14.34
N GLY A 466 -4.68 -6.89 -14.67
CA GLY A 466 -3.99 -5.70 -14.15
C GLY A 466 -3.63 -5.81 -12.68
N LYS A 467 -3.21 -4.69 -12.08
CA LYS A 467 -2.88 -4.63 -10.65
C LYS A 467 -4.06 -5.08 -9.81
N ARG A 468 -3.79 -5.70 -8.67
CA ARG A 468 -4.83 -6.13 -7.74
C ARG A 468 -4.52 -5.79 -6.30
N THR A 469 -5.56 -5.71 -5.49
CA THR A 469 -5.45 -5.59 -4.03
C THR A 469 -6.53 -6.45 -3.39
N ARG A 470 -6.16 -7.22 -2.37
CA ARG A 470 -7.12 -7.96 -1.54
C ARG A 470 -7.49 -7.14 -0.32
N LEU A 471 -8.78 -7.04 -0.06
CA LEU A 471 -9.39 -6.39 1.10
C LEU A 471 -10.18 -7.43 1.92
N ILE A 472 -9.99 -7.45 3.23
CA ILE A 472 -10.79 -8.25 4.17
C ILE A 472 -11.49 -7.41 5.23
N ALA A 473 -11.31 -6.09 5.14
CA ALA A 473 -11.84 -5.07 6.02
C ALA A 473 -11.99 -3.78 5.19
N ASP A 474 -12.71 -2.82 5.75
CA ASP A 474 -12.94 -1.52 5.12
C ASP A 474 -11.63 -0.85 4.69
N GLU A 475 -11.64 -0.28 3.49
CA GLU A 475 -10.59 0.57 2.93
C GLU A 475 -11.15 1.99 2.74
N PRO A 476 -10.84 2.93 3.64
CA PRO A 476 -11.32 4.30 3.53
C PRO A 476 -10.65 5.11 2.41
N ASN A 477 -9.54 4.66 1.83
CA ASN A 477 -8.88 5.40 0.75
C ASN A 477 -8.15 4.45 -0.23
N MET A 478 -8.74 4.24 -1.40
CA MET A 478 -8.19 3.36 -2.44
C MET A 478 -6.84 3.83 -2.99
N ALA A 479 -6.52 5.12 -2.86
CA ALA A 479 -5.19 5.68 -3.12
C ALA A 479 -4.07 4.91 -2.38
N LEU A 480 -4.35 4.40 -1.18
CA LEU A 480 -3.36 3.69 -0.36
C LEU A 480 -3.14 2.23 -0.80
N THR A 481 -3.89 1.76 -1.80
CA THR A 481 -3.82 0.40 -2.32
C THR A 481 -2.93 0.29 -3.55
N TYR A 482 -2.55 -0.93 -3.93
CA TYR A 482 -1.77 -1.14 -5.14
C TYR A 482 -2.57 -0.87 -6.42
N VAL A 483 -3.91 -1.00 -6.36
CA VAL A 483 -4.79 -0.63 -7.49
C VAL A 483 -4.81 0.89 -7.66
N GLY A 484 -4.87 1.63 -6.55
CA GLY A 484 -4.92 3.09 -6.56
C GLY A 484 -6.33 3.65 -6.65
N ASP A 485 -6.43 4.97 -6.48
CA ASP A 485 -7.67 5.73 -6.52
C ASP A 485 -8.22 5.84 -7.94
N ASP A 486 -9.52 5.65 -8.11
CA ASP A 486 -10.20 5.78 -9.41
C ASP A 486 -9.57 4.90 -10.51
N LYS A 487 -9.07 3.71 -10.13
CA LYS A 487 -8.49 2.71 -11.05
C LYS A 487 -9.22 1.38 -11.09
N ALA A 488 -10.12 1.10 -10.16
CA ALA A 488 -10.75 -0.20 -10.09
C ALA A 488 -11.72 -0.41 -11.25
N SER A 489 -11.57 -1.49 -12.01
CA SER A 489 -12.44 -1.87 -13.14
C SER A 489 -13.06 -3.27 -13.03
N SER A 490 -12.60 -4.12 -12.09
CA SER A 490 -13.32 -5.33 -11.69
C SER A 490 -13.12 -5.68 -10.22
N ILE A 491 -14.05 -6.42 -9.64
CA ILE A 491 -14.00 -6.90 -8.25
C ILE A 491 -14.30 -8.39 -8.26
N GLU A 492 -13.47 -9.22 -7.66
CA GLU A 492 -13.75 -10.64 -7.40
C GLU A 492 -13.95 -10.82 -5.91
N ILE A 493 -15.04 -11.46 -5.51
CA ILE A 493 -15.28 -11.78 -4.10
C ILE A 493 -15.09 -13.28 -3.91
N VAL A 494 -14.16 -13.63 -3.04
CA VAL A 494 -13.84 -15.01 -2.66
C VAL A 494 -14.22 -15.21 -1.21
N GLY A 495 -15.00 -16.23 -0.91
CA GLY A 495 -15.53 -16.45 0.44
C GLY A 495 -16.79 -15.62 0.72
N ASN A 496 -17.09 -15.39 1.99
CA ASN A 496 -18.36 -14.78 2.39
C ASN A 496 -18.21 -13.30 2.73
N TYR A 497 -18.23 -12.45 1.69
CA TYR A 497 -18.21 -11.00 1.83
C TYR A 497 -19.30 -10.33 0.99
N THR A 498 -19.74 -9.17 1.47
CA THR A 498 -20.44 -8.16 0.66
C THR A 498 -19.62 -6.89 0.67
N VAL A 499 -19.70 -6.16 -0.43
CA VAL A 499 -18.84 -5.01 -0.70
C VAL A 499 -19.71 -3.83 -1.07
N GLN A 500 -19.50 -2.70 -0.40
CA GLN A 500 -20.07 -1.43 -0.81
C GLN A 500 -18.93 -0.51 -1.25
N VAL A 501 -18.98 -0.05 -2.50
CA VAL A 501 -18.01 0.88 -3.07
C VAL A 501 -18.56 2.30 -3.04
N PHE A 502 -17.67 3.30 -2.98
CA PHE A 502 -18.01 4.71 -2.87
C PHE A 502 -17.14 5.55 -3.81
N GLU A 503 -17.73 6.60 -4.39
CA GLU A 503 -17.06 7.49 -5.35
C GLU A 503 -16.08 8.48 -4.71
N HIS A 504 -16.05 8.57 -3.37
CA HIS A 504 -15.17 9.47 -2.63
C HIS A 504 -14.49 8.75 -1.46
N PRO A 505 -13.31 9.21 -1.02
CA PRO A 505 -12.65 8.70 0.17
C PRO A 505 -13.54 8.81 1.42
N ASN A 506 -13.24 7.98 2.42
CA ASN A 506 -13.92 7.92 3.72
C ASN A 506 -15.43 7.61 3.61
N PHE A 507 -15.80 6.77 2.64
CA PHE A 507 -17.14 6.25 2.43
C PHE A 507 -18.19 7.35 2.17
N GLN A 508 -17.81 8.36 1.38
CA GLN A 508 -18.66 9.50 1.02
C GLN A 508 -19.12 9.40 -0.45
N GLY A 509 -20.08 10.26 -0.81
CA GLY A 509 -20.62 10.32 -2.17
C GLY A 509 -21.62 9.20 -2.49
N ASN A 510 -21.91 9.03 -3.77
CA ASN A 510 -22.69 7.91 -4.29
C ASN A 510 -22.03 6.57 -3.93
N SER A 511 -22.84 5.52 -3.83
CA SER A 511 -22.35 4.18 -3.51
C SER A 511 -23.07 3.09 -4.28
N TYR A 512 -22.42 1.93 -4.44
CA TYR A 512 -23.00 0.74 -5.04
C TYR A 512 -22.54 -0.52 -4.32
N GLN A 513 -23.40 -1.55 -4.28
CA GLN A 513 -23.13 -2.78 -3.57
C GLN A 513 -22.87 -3.94 -4.54
N TYR A 514 -21.70 -4.56 -4.42
CA TYR A 514 -21.35 -5.84 -5.05
C TYR A 514 -21.48 -6.96 -4.01
N ASN A 515 -22.07 -8.09 -4.41
CA ASN A 515 -22.27 -9.25 -3.54
C ASN A 515 -21.35 -10.41 -3.93
N VAL A 516 -21.29 -11.44 -3.06
CA VAL A 516 -20.52 -12.72 -3.04
C VAL A 516 -19.65 -13.20 -4.21
N ASN A 517 -19.89 -12.81 -5.47
CA ASN A 517 -19.02 -13.13 -6.61
C ASN A 517 -18.19 -11.93 -7.09
N GLY A 518 -18.59 -10.71 -6.75
CA GLY A 518 -18.07 -9.49 -7.37
C GLY A 518 -18.61 -9.30 -8.80
N SER A 519 -17.88 -8.56 -9.63
CA SER A 519 -18.20 -8.33 -11.04
C SER A 519 -16.94 -8.21 -11.89
N ALA A 520 -16.91 -8.91 -13.03
CA ALA A 520 -15.81 -8.88 -14.00
C ALA A 520 -15.72 -7.56 -14.78
N SER A 521 -16.75 -6.71 -14.72
CA SER A 521 -16.73 -5.36 -15.26
C SER A 521 -17.64 -4.47 -14.43
N LEU A 522 -17.09 -3.40 -13.86
CA LEU A 522 -17.85 -2.49 -13.00
C LEU A 522 -18.74 -1.52 -13.80
N GLY A 523 -18.65 -1.52 -15.13
CA GLY A 523 -19.46 -0.67 -15.99
C GLY A 523 -19.28 0.81 -15.65
N GLY A 524 -20.38 1.52 -15.37
CA GLY A 524 -20.34 2.95 -15.00
C GLY A 524 -19.65 3.26 -13.66
N TRP A 525 -19.32 2.24 -12.86
CA TRP A 525 -18.52 2.36 -11.64
C TRP A 525 -17.02 2.11 -11.88
N GLY A 526 -16.62 1.65 -13.07
CA GLY A 526 -15.22 1.48 -13.41
C GLY A 526 -14.47 2.80 -13.30
N ASP A 527 -13.27 2.78 -12.72
CA ASP A 527 -12.37 3.92 -12.58
C ASP A 527 -12.96 5.10 -11.78
N THR A 528 -13.88 4.84 -10.84
CA THR A 528 -14.50 5.87 -9.98
C THR A 528 -14.47 5.55 -8.48
N ILE A 529 -13.92 4.40 -8.10
CA ILE A 529 -13.99 3.91 -6.72
C ILE A 529 -12.83 4.46 -5.91
N SER A 530 -13.16 5.24 -4.87
CA SER A 530 -12.17 5.84 -3.96
C SER A 530 -12.22 5.29 -2.53
N SER A 531 -13.29 4.59 -2.12
CA SER A 531 -13.31 3.83 -0.86
C SER A 531 -14.26 2.64 -0.89
N ILE A 532 -13.98 1.63 -0.06
CA ILE A 532 -14.68 0.34 -0.10
C ILE A 532 -14.96 -0.15 1.33
N LYS A 533 -16.23 -0.42 1.65
CA LYS A 533 -16.60 -1.18 2.85
C LYS A 533 -16.65 -2.67 2.55
N VAL A 534 -15.99 -3.46 3.39
CA VAL A 534 -15.97 -4.93 3.29
C VAL A 534 -16.65 -5.50 4.51
N THR A 535 -17.85 -6.05 4.31
CA THR A 535 -18.61 -6.70 5.36
C THR A 535 -18.46 -8.20 5.21
N SER A 536 -17.86 -8.86 6.21
CA SER A 536 -17.96 -10.33 6.29
C SER A 536 -19.43 -10.68 6.47
N THR A 537 -19.97 -11.38 5.50
CA THR A 537 -21.24 -12.07 5.69
C THR A 537 -20.86 -13.34 6.44
N THR A 538 -21.31 -13.50 7.68
CA THR A 538 -21.10 -14.77 8.38
C THR A 538 -21.55 -15.94 7.49
N ASN A 539 -21.01 -17.15 7.71
CA ASN A 539 -21.46 -18.45 7.18
C ASN A 539 -22.95 -18.71 7.48
N ALA A 540 -23.83 -17.81 7.05
CA ALA A 540 -25.22 -17.77 7.36
C ALA A 540 -25.86 -18.66 6.32
N ASN A 541 -25.84 -19.94 6.65
CA ASN A 541 -26.68 -20.97 6.14
C ASN A 541 -28.07 -20.39 5.80
N GLY A 542 -28.48 -20.50 4.54
CA GLY A 542 -29.75 -19.96 4.05
C GLY A 542 -29.85 -19.95 2.52
N VAL A 543 -31.00 -19.49 2.05
CA VAL A 543 -31.30 -19.23 0.64
C VAL A 543 -31.24 -17.73 0.40
N PHE A 544 -30.40 -17.30 -0.53
CA PHE A 544 -30.24 -15.89 -0.90
C PHE A 544 -30.87 -15.66 -2.26
N LEU A 545 -31.77 -14.69 -2.36
CA LEU A 545 -32.38 -14.25 -3.61
C LEU A 545 -31.79 -12.90 -4.00
N TYR A 546 -31.52 -12.70 -5.29
CA TYR A 546 -30.87 -11.51 -5.81
C TYR A 546 -31.69 -10.88 -6.94
N GLN A 547 -31.67 -9.55 -6.98
CA GLN A 547 -32.43 -8.76 -7.96
C GLN A 547 -31.90 -8.94 -9.40
N HIS A 548 -30.60 -9.18 -9.56
CA HIS A 548 -29.98 -9.33 -10.87
C HIS A 548 -29.34 -10.72 -11.05
N SER A 549 -29.00 -11.07 -12.29
CA SER A 549 -28.21 -12.28 -12.57
C SER A 549 -26.81 -12.17 -11.94
N ASN A 550 -26.10 -13.29 -11.83
CA ASN A 550 -24.77 -13.41 -11.24
C ASN A 550 -24.66 -12.94 -9.77
N TYR A 551 -25.78 -12.98 -9.03
CA TYR A 551 -25.90 -12.58 -7.62
C TYR A 551 -25.69 -11.08 -7.39
N GLU A 552 -26.00 -10.24 -8.37
CA GLU A 552 -25.85 -8.78 -8.27
C GLU A 552 -27.15 -8.08 -7.80
N GLY A 553 -27.05 -6.79 -7.48
CA GLY A 553 -28.17 -5.95 -7.06
C GLY A 553 -28.60 -6.14 -5.61
N SER A 554 -29.81 -5.67 -5.28
CA SER A 554 -30.41 -5.89 -3.96
C SER A 554 -30.56 -7.40 -3.70
N PHE A 555 -30.47 -7.81 -2.44
CA PHE A 555 -30.65 -9.22 -2.09
C PHE A 555 -31.37 -9.38 -0.74
N VAL A 556 -31.95 -10.56 -0.53
CA VAL A 556 -32.51 -10.98 0.75
C VAL A 556 -31.99 -12.37 1.12
N GLN A 557 -31.60 -12.54 2.38
CA GLN A 557 -31.28 -13.85 2.96
C GLN A 557 -32.54 -14.42 3.63
N LEU A 558 -32.86 -15.67 3.31
CA LEU A 558 -34.01 -16.40 3.84
C LEU A 558 -33.55 -17.69 4.53
N THR A 559 -33.99 -17.86 5.77
CA THR A 559 -33.77 -19.09 6.57
C THR A 559 -35.07 -19.84 6.86
N SER A 560 -36.20 -19.30 6.41
CA SER A 560 -37.55 -19.85 6.59
C SER A 560 -38.42 -19.48 5.41
N ASP A 561 -39.58 -20.12 5.30
CA ASP A 561 -40.55 -19.86 4.25
C ASP A 561 -41.03 -18.40 4.24
N VAL A 562 -41.26 -17.86 3.04
CA VAL A 562 -41.82 -16.53 2.80
C VAL A 562 -43.09 -16.69 1.95
N PRO A 563 -44.29 -16.54 2.55
CA PRO A 563 -45.54 -16.69 1.81
C PRO A 563 -45.81 -15.52 0.88
N ASP A 564 -45.16 -14.36 1.09
CA ASP A 564 -45.38 -13.16 0.30
C ASP A 564 -44.07 -12.38 0.13
N MET A 565 -43.50 -12.40 -1.08
CA MET A 565 -42.25 -11.70 -1.40
C MET A 565 -42.38 -10.17 -1.31
N GLY A 566 -43.59 -9.62 -1.39
CA GLY A 566 -43.87 -8.19 -1.15
C GLY A 566 -43.48 -7.70 0.24
N THR A 567 -43.29 -8.62 1.19
CA THR A 567 -42.80 -8.31 2.54
C THR A 567 -41.27 -8.19 2.64
N THR A 568 -40.55 -8.57 1.57
CA THR A 568 -39.09 -8.51 1.50
C THR A 568 -38.63 -7.24 0.77
N ILE A 569 -37.36 -6.89 0.91
CA ILE A 569 -36.77 -5.74 0.19
C ILE A 569 -36.78 -5.91 -1.34
N LEU A 570 -36.87 -7.14 -1.85
CA LEU A 570 -36.92 -7.41 -3.28
C LEU A 570 -38.31 -7.18 -3.87
N GLY A 571 -39.37 -7.37 -3.08
CA GLY A 571 -40.73 -7.39 -3.60
C GLY A 571 -41.02 -8.57 -4.53
N HIS A 572 -42.16 -8.50 -5.21
CA HIS A 572 -42.58 -9.50 -6.21
C HIS A 572 -41.83 -9.32 -7.53
N ASP A 573 -41.59 -10.41 -8.23
CA ASP A 573 -41.23 -10.39 -9.65
C ASP A 573 -39.95 -9.58 -9.93
N GLN A 574 -38.96 -9.71 -9.04
CA GLN A 574 -37.66 -9.04 -9.15
C GLN A 574 -36.47 -10.00 -9.04
N VAL A 575 -36.71 -11.29 -8.79
CA VAL A 575 -35.61 -12.23 -8.53
C VAL A 575 -35.03 -12.77 -9.83
N SER A 576 -33.72 -12.62 -10.01
CA SER A 576 -32.98 -13.03 -11.21
C SER A 576 -31.85 -14.03 -10.96
N SER A 577 -31.42 -14.24 -9.70
CA SER A 577 -30.51 -15.35 -9.33
C SER A 577 -30.70 -15.81 -7.87
N ILE A 578 -30.23 -17.02 -7.55
CA ILE A 578 -30.42 -17.66 -6.25
C ILE A 578 -29.15 -18.35 -5.76
N ARG A 579 -28.71 -18.09 -4.53
CA ARG A 579 -27.58 -18.80 -3.90
C ARG A 579 -28.06 -19.63 -2.73
N ILE A 580 -27.61 -20.87 -2.66
CA ILE A 580 -27.92 -21.79 -1.54
C ILE A 580 -26.63 -22.05 -0.76
N ALA A 581 -26.63 -21.67 0.50
CA ALA A 581 -25.52 -21.88 1.43
C ALA A 581 -25.99 -22.76 2.59
N GLY A 582 -25.28 -23.86 2.87
CA GLY A 582 -25.67 -24.81 3.91
C GLY A 582 -26.72 -25.85 3.45
N PRO A 583 -27.31 -26.60 4.38
CA PRO A 583 -28.18 -27.73 4.07
C PRO A 583 -29.61 -27.28 3.74
N TYR A 584 -29.79 -26.48 2.68
CA TYR A 584 -31.11 -26.04 2.23
C TYR A 584 -31.43 -26.46 0.80
N LYS A 585 -32.73 -26.49 0.51
CA LYS A 585 -33.29 -26.40 -0.83
C LYS A 585 -34.39 -25.34 -0.83
N ALA A 586 -34.58 -24.70 -1.97
CA ALA A 586 -35.56 -23.65 -2.18
C ALA A 586 -36.62 -24.10 -3.17
N VAL A 587 -37.91 -23.91 -2.84
CA VAL A 587 -39.01 -24.07 -3.80
C VAL A 587 -39.60 -22.68 -4.04
N VAL A 588 -39.39 -22.14 -5.23
CA VAL A 588 -39.81 -20.79 -5.63
C VAL A 588 -41.12 -20.88 -6.41
N TYR A 589 -42.08 -20.03 -6.11
CA TYR A 589 -43.43 -20.03 -6.69
C TYR A 589 -43.72 -18.70 -7.39
N GLU A 590 -44.49 -18.76 -8.48
CA GLU A 590 -44.82 -17.58 -9.29
C GLU A 590 -45.92 -16.70 -8.67
N ASN A 591 -46.70 -17.22 -7.71
CA ASN A 591 -47.73 -16.47 -7.00
C ASN A 591 -47.45 -16.47 -5.49
N GLY A 592 -48.13 -15.57 -4.77
CA GLY A 592 -48.15 -15.56 -3.30
C GLY A 592 -48.75 -16.84 -2.70
N ASN A 593 -48.47 -17.07 -1.42
CA ASN A 593 -48.95 -18.21 -0.61
C ASN A 593 -48.62 -19.59 -1.19
N TYR A 594 -47.48 -19.73 -1.87
CA TYR A 594 -46.96 -20.99 -2.43
C TYR A 594 -47.86 -21.60 -3.52
N GLN A 595 -48.43 -20.74 -4.38
CA GLN A 595 -49.35 -21.14 -5.45
C GLN A 595 -48.76 -20.90 -6.85
N GLY A 596 -49.43 -21.42 -7.88
CA GLY A 596 -48.98 -21.33 -9.28
C GLY A 596 -47.91 -22.35 -9.64
N ASN A 597 -47.24 -22.11 -10.76
CA ASN A 597 -46.05 -22.88 -11.14
C ASN A 597 -44.96 -22.71 -10.08
N SER A 598 -44.06 -23.70 -9.99
CA SER A 598 -42.93 -23.68 -9.06
C SER A 598 -41.67 -24.28 -9.65
N ILE A 599 -40.51 -23.85 -9.17
CA ILE A 599 -39.20 -24.44 -9.47
C ILE A 599 -38.43 -24.73 -8.19
N THR A 600 -37.69 -25.84 -8.17
CA THR A 600 -36.86 -26.23 -7.02
C THR A 600 -35.39 -26.01 -7.33
N TYR A 601 -34.68 -25.35 -6.43
CA TYR A 601 -33.23 -25.18 -6.46
C TYR A 601 -32.61 -25.94 -5.28
N THR A 602 -31.67 -26.83 -5.58
CA THR A 602 -30.88 -27.59 -4.58
C THR A 602 -29.42 -27.14 -4.53
N SER A 603 -29.04 -26.22 -5.42
CA SER A 603 -27.73 -25.58 -5.48
C SER A 603 -27.89 -24.14 -5.97
N SER A 604 -26.86 -23.34 -5.79
CA SER A 604 -26.81 -21.97 -6.31
C SER A 604 -26.95 -21.95 -7.84
N ASN A 605 -27.66 -20.96 -8.37
CA ASN A 605 -27.85 -20.72 -9.79
C ASN A 605 -27.72 -19.22 -10.09
N SER A 606 -26.75 -18.87 -10.95
CA SER A 606 -26.42 -17.50 -11.32
C SER A 606 -27.41 -16.86 -12.29
N SER A 607 -28.34 -17.62 -12.88
CA SER A 607 -29.44 -17.05 -13.67
C SER A 607 -30.68 -17.94 -13.62
N LEU A 608 -31.83 -17.35 -13.28
CA LEU A 608 -33.08 -18.12 -13.26
C LEU A 608 -33.62 -18.44 -14.67
N GLY A 609 -33.04 -17.88 -15.74
CA GLY A 609 -33.44 -18.15 -17.12
C GLY A 609 -34.92 -17.87 -17.36
N GLY A 610 -35.70 -18.89 -17.77
CA GLY A 610 -37.15 -18.77 -17.97
C GLY A 610 -37.97 -18.43 -16.70
N TRP A 611 -37.32 -18.43 -15.53
CA TRP A 611 -37.86 -18.04 -14.22
C TRP A 611 -37.47 -16.62 -13.77
N ASN A 612 -36.78 -15.85 -14.61
CA ASN A 612 -36.40 -14.47 -14.30
C ASN A 612 -37.62 -13.62 -13.95
N ASP A 613 -37.56 -12.89 -12.85
CA ASP A 613 -38.57 -11.91 -12.42
C ASP A 613 -39.97 -12.51 -12.26
N LYS A 614 -40.07 -13.76 -11.79
CA LYS A 614 -41.35 -14.43 -11.52
C LYS A 614 -41.59 -14.77 -10.05
N ALA A 615 -40.60 -14.61 -9.17
CA ALA A 615 -40.71 -15.09 -7.80
C ALA A 615 -41.67 -14.23 -6.96
N SER A 616 -42.71 -14.85 -6.40
CA SER A 616 -43.70 -14.16 -5.54
C SER A 616 -43.94 -14.85 -4.18
N SER A 617 -43.52 -16.10 -4.00
CA SER A 617 -43.35 -16.75 -2.69
C SER A 617 -42.31 -17.87 -2.74
N ILE A 618 -41.81 -18.31 -1.59
CA ILE A 618 -40.72 -19.29 -1.52
C ILE A 618 -40.78 -20.13 -0.25
N LYS A 619 -40.55 -21.44 -0.38
CA LYS A 619 -40.28 -22.34 0.74
C LYS A 619 -38.79 -22.61 0.88
N VAL A 620 -38.28 -22.49 2.10
CA VAL A 620 -36.89 -22.76 2.47
C VAL A 620 -36.87 -24.01 3.34
N LEU A 621 -36.44 -25.12 2.75
CA LEU A 621 -36.52 -26.45 3.35
C LEU A 621 -35.10 -26.98 3.65
N PRO A 622 -34.94 -27.88 4.62
CA PRO A 622 -33.71 -28.65 4.75
C PRO A 622 -33.43 -29.46 3.48
N ALA A 623 -32.16 -29.50 3.05
CA ALA A 623 -31.68 -30.25 1.88
C ALA A 623 -31.88 -31.76 2.05
#